data_AF-A0A1H4ELE4-F1
#
_entry.id   AF-A0A1H4ELE4-F1
#
_cell.length_a   1.000
_cell.length_b   1.000
_cell.length_c   1.000
_cell.angle_alpha   90.00
_cell.angle_beta   90.00
_cell.angle_gamma   90.00
#
_symmetry.space_group_name_H-M   'P 1'
#
loop_
_entity.id
_entity.type
_entity.pdbx_description
1 polymer ?
#
loop_
_entity_poly.entity_id
_entity_poly.type
_entity_poly.pdbx_seq_one_letter_code
_entity_poly.pdbx_strand_id
1 'polypeptide(L)'
;MKYFEDENADLYYLYDQVMFGQKPSLGKELFLSSYNGRKEYTSTDQQRAIEVIKYAFECYMGWTPEQTAANISEDILKHLHLNGLVSQRIKFPAELTPMNNLHYLVHLMYPNEFPYDARAAVESYYDKVISGEIPRFQKGFFATENNEGLERACICFARMLQLARPFSSIREMYNFFSKGDCKKLINEYKLTSACRDLFQFPLDFLHYSLPEEQRKNCYYKSLRYKLVRQNFSRRLNIAQKNQFISTT
;
A
#
# COMPACT_ATOMS: atom_id res chain seq x y z
N MET A 1 -4.26 -16.17 -41.12
CA MET A 1 -4.73 -16.42 -39.74
C MET A 1 -3.66 -17.21 -39.02
N LYS A 2 -2.85 -16.54 -38.18
CA LYS A 2 -1.85 -17.20 -37.34
C LYS A 2 -2.55 -17.59 -36.04
N TYR A 3 -3.11 -18.80 -36.00
CA TYR A 3 -3.38 -19.46 -34.72
C TYR A 3 -2.03 -19.97 -34.22
N PHE A 4 -1.34 -19.14 -33.43
CA PHE A 4 -0.33 -19.66 -32.54
C PHE A 4 -1.04 -20.50 -31.47
N GLU A 5 -0.42 -21.59 -31.05
CA GLU A 5 -0.77 -22.32 -29.84
C GLU A 5 -0.61 -21.36 -28.65
N ASP A 6 -1.64 -20.57 -28.40
CA ASP A 6 -1.67 -19.57 -27.34
C ASP A 6 -2.16 -20.28 -26.09
N GLU A 7 -1.31 -20.41 -25.06
CA GLU A 7 -1.69 -20.98 -23.74
C GLU A 7 -2.92 -20.26 -23.14
N ASN A 8 -3.25 -19.06 -23.66
CA ASN A 8 -4.39 -18.25 -23.24
C ASN A 8 -5.57 -18.27 -24.24
N ALA A 9 -5.54 -19.09 -25.30
CA ALA A 9 -6.60 -19.14 -26.32
C ALA A 9 -8.00 -19.39 -25.72
N ASP A 10 -8.08 -20.26 -24.72
CA ASP A 10 -9.33 -20.53 -24.00
C ASP A 10 -9.83 -19.30 -23.22
N LEU A 11 -8.92 -18.48 -22.67
CA LEU A 11 -9.28 -17.25 -21.94
C LEU A 11 -9.87 -16.21 -22.88
N TYR A 12 -9.25 -16.01 -24.05
CA TYR A 12 -9.71 -15.06 -25.05
C TYR A 12 -11.05 -15.49 -25.65
N TYR A 13 -11.22 -16.78 -25.98
CA TYR A 13 -12.48 -17.31 -26.45
C TYR A 13 -13.64 -17.07 -25.47
N LEU A 14 -13.39 -17.30 -24.17
CA LEU A 14 -14.39 -17.05 -23.13
C LEU A 14 -14.72 -15.56 -22.96
N TYR A 15 -13.76 -14.67 -23.18
CA TYR A 15 -14.02 -13.23 -23.21
C TYR A 15 -14.83 -12.83 -24.45
N ASP A 16 -14.50 -13.38 -25.63
CA ASP A 16 -15.22 -13.14 -26.87
C ASP A 16 -16.71 -13.48 -26.75
N GLN A 17 -17.03 -14.61 -26.10
CA GLN A 17 -18.42 -14.98 -25.82
C GLN A 17 -19.18 -13.93 -24.99
N VAL A 18 -18.49 -13.24 -24.07
CA VAL A 18 -19.10 -12.15 -23.29
C VAL A 18 -19.33 -10.92 -24.16
N MET A 19 -18.34 -10.55 -24.99
CA MET A 19 -18.46 -9.42 -25.91
C MET A 19 -19.55 -9.62 -26.98
N PHE A 20 -19.72 -10.85 -27.48
CA PHE A 20 -20.80 -11.20 -28.41
C PHE A 20 -22.17 -11.39 -27.74
N GLY A 21 -22.28 -11.18 -26.43
CA GLY A 21 -23.54 -11.32 -25.68
C GLY A 21 -24.03 -12.76 -25.54
N GLN A 22 -23.19 -13.75 -25.87
CA GLN A 22 -23.50 -15.17 -25.69
C GLN A 22 -23.39 -15.58 -24.22
N LYS A 23 -22.66 -14.81 -23.41
CA LYS A 23 -22.49 -15.03 -21.98
C LYS A 23 -22.65 -13.72 -21.19
N PRO A 24 -23.33 -13.72 -20.04
CA PRO A 24 -23.60 -12.49 -19.29
C PRO A 24 -22.39 -11.92 -18.55
N SER A 25 -21.36 -12.74 -18.27
CA SER A 25 -20.16 -12.30 -17.53
C SER A 25 -19.00 -13.28 -17.68
N LEU A 26 -17.78 -12.78 -17.49
CA LEU A 26 -16.56 -13.55 -17.26
C LEU A 26 -16.73 -14.38 -15.96
N GLY A 27 -17.24 -15.61 -16.11
CA GLY A 27 -17.71 -16.46 -15.00
C GLY A 27 -16.62 -17.22 -14.25
N LYS A 28 -17.05 -18.16 -13.39
CA LYS A 28 -16.19 -19.06 -12.57
C LYS A 28 -15.24 -19.94 -13.40
N GLU A 29 -15.53 -20.13 -14.68
CA GLU A 29 -14.76 -21.02 -15.58
C GLU A 29 -13.36 -20.50 -15.87
N LEU A 30 -13.15 -19.18 -15.80
CA LEU A 30 -11.85 -18.56 -16.03
C LEU A 30 -10.93 -18.57 -14.81
N PHE A 31 -11.52 -18.69 -13.62
CA PHE A 31 -10.84 -18.39 -12.38
C PHE A 31 -10.99 -19.52 -11.36
N LEU A 32 -9.87 -19.99 -10.83
CA LEU A 32 -9.79 -21.15 -9.95
C LEU A 32 -10.40 -20.90 -8.56
N SER A 33 -10.78 -19.66 -8.24
CA SER A 33 -11.29 -19.26 -6.92
C SER A 33 -12.72 -19.76 -6.62
N SER A 34 -12.86 -21.06 -6.37
CA SER A 34 -13.88 -21.56 -5.44
C SER A 34 -13.34 -22.83 -4.77
N TYR A 35 -12.31 -22.69 -3.93
CA TYR A 35 -12.08 -23.68 -2.89
C TYR A 35 -13.04 -23.37 -1.73
N ASN A 36 -13.94 -24.30 -1.41
CA ASN A 36 -14.92 -24.18 -0.32
C ASN A 36 -15.89 -22.98 -0.39
N GLY A 37 -16.25 -22.51 -1.60
CA GLY A 37 -17.27 -21.46 -1.78
C GLY A 37 -16.86 -20.06 -1.28
N ARG A 38 -15.59 -19.85 -0.89
CA ARG A 38 -15.03 -18.55 -0.56
C ARG A 38 -14.20 -18.04 -1.74
N LYS A 39 -14.41 -16.76 -2.11
CA LYS A 39 -13.64 -16.06 -3.15
C LYS A 39 -12.26 -15.72 -2.58
N GLU A 40 -11.32 -16.66 -2.61
CA GLU A 40 -9.92 -16.36 -2.32
C GLU A 40 -9.22 -15.84 -3.56
N TYR A 41 -8.46 -14.77 -3.37
CA TYR A 41 -7.61 -14.19 -4.40
C TYR A 41 -6.45 -15.15 -4.70
N THR A 42 -6.20 -15.44 -5.99
CA THR A 42 -5.07 -16.26 -6.43
C THR A 42 -4.21 -15.44 -7.40
N SER A 43 -2.88 -15.47 -7.25
CA SER A 43 -1.95 -14.77 -8.16
C SER A 43 -2.17 -15.16 -9.63
N THR A 44 -2.47 -16.44 -9.88
CA THR A 44 -2.80 -16.96 -11.22
C THR A 44 -4.08 -16.35 -11.79
N ASP A 45 -5.11 -16.14 -10.96
CA ASP A 45 -6.36 -15.50 -11.39
C ASP A 45 -6.13 -14.02 -11.75
N GLN A 46 -5.26 -13.33 -11.01
CA GLN A 46 -4.89 -11.95 -11.36
C GLN A 46 -4.13 -11.91 -12.69
N GLN A 47 -3.18 -12.82 -12.92
CA GLN A 47 -2.43 -12.87 -14.18
C GLN A 47 -3.36 -13.10 -15.37
N ARG A 48 -4.28 -14.07 -15.28
CA ARG A 48 -5.31 -14.31 -16.31
C ARG A 48 -6.20 -13.09 -16.54
N ALA A 49 -6.59 -12.39 -15.47
CA ALA A 49 -7.37 -11.17 -15.59
C ALA A 49 -6.61 -10.07 -16.34
N ILE A 50 -5.31 -9.90 -16.09
CA ILE A 50 -4.46 -8.94 -16.78
C ILE A 50 -4.38 -9.26 -18.27
N GLU A 51 -4.18 -10.53 -18.65
CA GLU A 51 -4.13 -10.96 -20.06
C GLU A 51 -5.43 -10.67 -20.80
N VAL A 52 -6.58 -10.95 -20.18
CA VAL A 52 -7.90 -10.65 -20.78
C VAL A 52 -8.09 -9.14 -20.99
N ILE A 53 -7.69 -8.33 -20.00
CA ILE A 53 -7.79 -6.87 -20.10
C ILE A 53 -6.87 -6.36 -21.21
N LYS A 54 -5.64 -6.85 -21.30
CA LYS A 54 -4.69 -6.49 -22.35
C LYS A 54 -5.25 -6.85 -23.73
N TYR A 55 -5.73 -8.07 -23.90
CA TYR A 55 -6.36 -8.53 -25.13
C TYR A 55 -7.56 -7.65 -25.54
N ALA A 56 -8.39 -7.24 -24.59
CA ALA A 56 -9.50 -6.34 -24.88
C ALA A 56 -9.05 -5.00 -25.48
N PHE A 57 -7.99 -4.39 -24.94
CA PHE A 57 -7.46 -3.13 -25.47
C PHE A 57 -6.74 -3.33 -26.82
N GLU A 58 -5.93 -4.38 -26.96
CA GLU A 58 -5.15 -4.62 -28.18
C GLU A 58 -6.02 -5.11 -29.35
N CYS A 59 -7.00 -5.99 -29.11
CA CYS A 59 -7.79 -6.62 -30.17
C CYS A 59 -9.13 -5.95 -30.45
N TYR A 60 -9.87 -5.51 -29.43
CA TYR A 60 -11.17 -4.85 -29.66
C TYR A 60 -11.03 -3.35 -29.90
N MET A 61 -10.13 -2.69 -29.18
CA MET A 61 -9.88 -1.26 -29.38
C MET A 61 -8.77 -0.99 -30.40
N GLY A 62 -7.91 -1.98 -30.69
CA GLY A 62 -6.77 -1.79 -31.60
C GLY A 62 -5.71 -0.86 -31.03
N TRP A 63 -5.65 -0.70 -29.71
CA TRP A 63 -4.82 0.30 -29.07
C TRP A 63 -3.40 -0.20 -28.80
N THR A 64 -2.45 0.71 -29.01
CA THR A 64 -1.07 0.57 -28.54
C THR A 64 -0.99 0.75 -27.01
N PRO A 65 0.10 0.31 -26.36
CA PRO A 65 0.33 0.56 -24.94
C PRO A 65 0.23 2.05 -24.58
N GLU A 66 0.76 2.94 -25.42
CA GLU A 66 0.71 4.39 -25.21
C GLU A 66 -0.71 4.96 -25.33
N GLN A 67 -1.48 4.49 -26.32
CA GLN A 67 -2.88 4.88 -26.47
C GLN A 67 -3.71 4.39 -25.29
N THR A 68 -3.43 3.18 -24.80
CA THR A 68 -4.07 2.63 -23.61
C THR A 68 -3.74 3.49 -22.39
N ALA A 69 -2.46 3.83 -22.19
CA ALA A 69 -2.03 4.69 -21.09
C ALA A 69 -2.70 6.06 -21.10
N ALA A 70 -2.88 6.66 -22.27
CA ALA A 70 -3.43 8.00 -22.42
C ALA A 70 -4.95 8.07 -22.29
N ASN A 71 -5.66 7.02 -22.72
CA ASN A 71 -7.12 7.08 -22.89
C ASN A 71 -7.90 6.18 -21.94
N ILE A 72 -7.24 5.33 -21.14
CA ILE A 72 -7.92 4.42 -20.21
C ILE A 72 -8.83 5.19 -19.24
N SER A 73 -10.08 4.75 -19.14
CA SER A 73 -11.09 5.35 -18.26
C SER A 73 -12.09 4.29 -17.78
N GLU A 74 -12.82 4.61 -16.71
CA GLU A 74 -13.85 3.72 -16.16
C GLU A 74 -14.95 3.43 -17.19
N ASP A 75 -15.32 4.41 -18.01
CA ASP A 75 -16.35 4.25 -19.03
C ASP A 75 -15.94 3.27 -20.13
N ILE A 76 -14.67 3.26 -20.50
CA ILE A 76 -14.13 2.28 -21.45
C ILE A 76 -14.11 0.88 -20.83
N LEU A 77 -13.72 0.77 -19.56
CA LEU A 77 -13.79 -0.51 -18.85
C LEU A 77 -15.23 -1.04 -18.73
N LYS A 78 -16.22 -0.15 -18.60
CA LYS A 78 -17.65 -0.54 -18.65
C LYS A 78 -18.05 -0.99 -20.04
N HIS A 79 -17.63 -0.26 -21.08
CA HIS A 79 -17.92 -0.61 -22.47
C HIS A 79 -17.35 -1.98 -22.88
N LEU A 80 -16.15 -2.30 -22.37
CA LEU A 80 -15.49 -3.59 -22.59
C LEU A 80 -15.94 -4.69 -21.61
N HIS A 81 -16.93 -4.42 -20.74
CA HIS A 81 -17.41 -5.34 -19.71
C HIS A 81 -16.32 -5.82 -18.71
N LEU A 82 -15.26 -5.03 -18.51
CA LEU A 82 -14.10 -5.36 -17.66
C LEU A 82 -14.19 -4.80 -16.24
N ASN A 83 -15.10 -3.86 -15.96
CA ASN A 83 -15.19 -3.21 -14.64
C ASN A 83 -15.33 -4.23 -13.47
N GLY A 84 -16.20 -5.23 -13.66
CA GLY A 84 -16.40 -6.30 -12.68
C GLY A 84 -15.15 -7.19 -12.50
N LEU A 85 -14.40 -7.41 -13.58
CA LEU A 85 -13.15 -8.17 -13.56
C LEU A 85 -12.09 -7.42 -12.76
N VAL A 86 -11.85 -6.15 -13.09
CA VAL A 86 -10.89 -5.29 -12.41
C VAL A 86 -11.19 -5.22 -10.91
N SER A 87 -12.43 -4.96 -10.54
CA SER A 87 -12.85 -4.79 -9.14
C SER A 87 -12.73 -6.08 -8.30
N GLN A 88 -12.84 -7.26 -8.93
CA GLN A 88 -12.87 -8.54 -8.20
C GLN A 88 -11.55 -9.32 -8.26
N ARG A 89 -10.72 -9.10 -9.29
CA ARG A 89 -9.55 -9.94 -9.60
C ARG A 89 -8.22 -9.22 -9.54
N ILE A 90 -8.21 -7.89 -9.60
CA ILE A 90 -6.99 -7.11 -9.52
C ILE A 90 -6.81 -6.59 -8.09
N LYS A 91 -5.68 -6.94 -7.46
CA LYS A 91 -5.32 -6.39 -6.15
C LYS A 91 -4.61 -5.05 -6.33
N PHE A 92 -5.28 -3.97 -5.98
CA PHE A 92 -4.68 -2.64 -5.92
C PHE A 92 -3.89 -2.45 -4.61
N PRO A 93 -2.74 -1.74 -4.65
CA PRO A 93 -2.06 -1.27 -3.45
C PRO A 93 -2.97 -0.38 -2.60
N ALA A 94 -2.75 -0.36 -1.28
CA ALA A 94 -3.60 0.36 -0.33
C ALA A 94 -3.58 1.89 -0.49
N GLU A 95 -2.52 2.42 -1.11
CA GLU A 95 -2.36 3.83 -1.46
C GLU A 95 -3.16 4.24 -2.72
N LEU A 96 -3.65 3.28 -3.50
CA LEU A 96 -4.39 3.54 -4.73
C LEU A 96 -5.89 3.31 -4.53
N THR A 97 -6.69 4.20 -5.10
CA THR A 97 -8.14 4.02 -5.16
C THR A 97 -8.49 3.33 -6.49
N PRO A 98 -9.19 2.18 -6.47
CA PRO A 98 -9.64 1.52 -7.70
C PRO A 98 -10.43 2.50 -8.58
N MET A 99 -10.34 2.34 -9.90
CA MET A 99 -10.96 3.20 -10.93
C MET A 99 -10.45 4.64 -11.03
N ASN A 100 -9.96 5.24 -9.94
CA ASN A 100 -9.31 6.54 -9.99
C ASN A 100 -7.83 6.44 -10.41
N ASN A 101 -7.22 5.28 -10.19
CA ASN A 101 -5.80 5.03 -10.48
C ASN A 101 -5.61 3.96 -11.57
N LEU A 102 -6.29 4.11 -12.71
CA LEU A 102 -6.24 3.14 -13.82
C LEU A 102 -4.85 3.03 -14.48
N HIS A 103 -3.96 4.02 -14.30
CA HIS A 103 -2.57 3.89 -14.72
C HIS A 103 -1.83 2.71 -14.06
N TYR A 104 -2.26 2.29 -12.86
CA TYR A 104 -1.73 1.06 -12.26
C TYR A 104 -2.12 -0.19 -13.05
N LEU A 105 -3.31 -0.20 -13.67
CA LEU A 105 -3.71 -1.29 -14.55
C LEU A 105 -2.85 -1.33 -15.82
N VAL A 106 -2.48 -0.16 -16.35
CA VAL A 106 -1.55 -0.04 -17.49
C VAL A 106 -0.17 -0.59 -17.12
N HIS A 107 0.34 -0.25 -15.94
CA HIS A 107 1.57 -0.85 -15.42
C HIS A 107 1.48 -2.38 -15.35
N LEU A 108 0.36 -2.93 -14.87
CA LEU A 108 0.18 -4.38 -14.79
C LEU A 108 0.18 -5.05 -16.18
N MET A 109 -0.39 -4.40 -17.20
CA MET A 109 -0.40 -4.92 -18.58
C MET A 109 0.96 -4.78 -19.28
N TYR A 110 1.68 -3.68 -19.01
CA TYR A 110 2.90 -3.28 -19.72
C TYR A 110 3.99 -2.81 -18.74
N PRO A 111 4.50 -3.69 -17.86
CA PRO A 111 5.36 -3.29 -16.74
C PRO A 111 6.71 -2.71 -17.19
N ASN A 112 7.20 -3.10 -18.37
CA ASN A 112 8.47 -2.64 -18.92
C ASN A 112 8.40 -1.21 -19.48
N GLU A 113 7.24 -0.81 -20.00
CA GLU A 113 7.03 0.49 -20.64
C GLU A 113 6.49 1.52 -19.65
N PHE A 114 5.65 1.09 -18.72
CA PHE A 114 5.00 1.93 -17.72
C PHE A 114 5.35 1.43 -16.32
N PRO A 115 6.54 1.76 -15.78
CA PRO A 115 6.93 1.34 -14.44
C PRO A 115 6.08 2.02 -13.36
N TYR A 116 5.78 1.29 -12.29
CA TYR A 116 5.10 1.81 -11.10
C TYR A 116 6.12 2.13 -10.01
N ASP A 117 6.13 3.39 -9.58
CA ASP A 117 6.88 3.81 -8.39
C ASP A 117 5.98 3.73 -7.15
N ALA A 118 6.10 2.62 -6.43
CA ALA A 118 5.38 2.37 -5.19
C ALA A 118 5.70 3.43 -4.12
N ARG A 119 6.93 3.94 -4.07
CA ARG A 119 7.32 4.95 -3.10
C ARG A 119 6.62 6.27 -3.38
N ALA A 120 6.66 6.73 -4.63
CA ALA A 120 5.99 7.96 -5.04
C ALA A 120 4.47 7.89 -4.84
N ALA A 121 3.85 6.72 -5.08
CA ALA A 121 2.44 6.51 -4.84
C ALA A 121 2.06 6.67 -3.35
N VAL A 122 2.85 6.09 -2.44
CA VAL A 122 2.67 6.24 -0.99
C VAL A 122 2.87 7.69 -0.55
N GLU A 123 3.90 8.38 -1.06
CA GLU A 123 4.15 9.79 -0.76
C GLU A 123 2.99 10.68 -1.23
N SER A 124 2.49 10.47 -2.45
CA SER A 124 1.34 11.19 -3.00
C SER A 124 0.06 10.97 -2.18
N TYR A 125 -0.23 9.71 -1.83
CA TYR A 125 -1.35 9.38 -0.95
C TYR A 125 -1.23 10.06 0.41
N TYR A 126 -0.03 10.07 0.99
CA TYR A 126 0.22 10.71 2.27
C TYR A 126 0.06 12.24 2.20
N ASP A 127 0.54 12.89 1.14
CA ASP A 127 0.36 14.32 0.91
C ASP A 127 -1.13 14.70 0.83
N LYS A 128 -1.97 13.84 0.23
CA LYS A 128 -3.45 14.00 0.24
C LYS A 128 -4.07 13.85 1.63
N VAL A 129 -3.51 12.98 2.47
CA VAL A 129 -3.94 12.81 3.86
C VAL A 129 -3.56 14.03 4.71
N ILE A 130 -2.38 14.60 4.50
CA ILE A 130 -1.91 15.80 5.22
C ILE A 130 -2.70 17.04 4.79
N SER A 131 -2.89 17.25 3.47
CA SER A 131 -3.64 18.39 2.93
C SER A 131 -5.13 18.37 3.30
N GLY A 132 -5.66 17.21 3.69
CA GLY A 132 -7.05 17.05 4.12
C GLY A 132 -8.01 16.63 3.01
N GLU A 133 -7.53 16.44 1.78
CA GLU A 133 -8.31 15.80 0.70
C GLU A 133 -8.81 14.42 1.14
N ILE A 134 -7.95 13.67 1.83
CA ILE A 134 -8.31 12.41 2.49
C ILE A 134 -8.35 12.64 4.00
N PRO A 135 -9.51 12.46 4.68
CA PRO A 135 -9.64 12.82 6.09
C PRO A 135 -8.74 11.97 7.00
N ARG A 136 -8.61 10.68 6.69
CA ARG A 136 -7.85 9.68 7.45
C ARG A 136 -7.33 8.57 6.55
N PHE A 137 -6.26 7.90 7.00
CA PHE A 137 -5.77 6.68 6.36
C PHE A 137 -6.87 5.64 6.18
N GLN A 138 -6.87 4.95 5.05
CA GLN A 138 -7.76 3.82 4.82
C GLN A 138 -7.49 2.70 5.83
N LYS A 139 -8.54 1.94 6.14
CA LYS A 139 -8.43 0.81 7.07
C LYS A 139 -7.46 -0.21 6.48
N GLY A 140 -6.48 -0.64 7.27
CA GLY A 140 -5.48 -1.61 6.83
C GLY A 140 -4.27 -1.00 6.12
N PHE A 141 -4.22 0.32 5.89
CA PHE A 141 -3.10 0.96 5.18
C PHE A 141 -1.73 0.63 5.79
N PHE A 142 -1.64 0.66 7.13
CA PHE A 142 -0.44 0.26 7.89
C PHE A 142 -0.48 -1.17 8.40
N ALA A 143 -1.60 -1.87 8.24
CA ALA A 143 -1.82 -3.22 8.77
C ALA A 143 -2.02 -4.18 7.60
N THR A 144 -0.92 -4.53 6.95
CA THR A 144 -0.89 -5.55 5.89
C THR A 144 0.05 -6.69 6.25
N GLU A 145 -0.27 -7.85 5.72
CA GLU A 145 0.56 -9.05 5.77
C GLU A 145 1.90 -8.77 5.07
N ASN A 146 2.98 -9.45 5.50
CA ASN A 146 4.32 -9.38 4.89
C ASN A 146 5.06 -8.02 4.96
N ASN A 147 4.94 -7.27 6.07
CA ASN A 147 5.71 -6.04 6.36
C ASN A 147 5.48 -4.82 5.42
N GLU A 148 4.65 -4.91 4.38
CA GLU A 148 4.36 -3.75 3.50
C GLU A 148 3.85 -2.53 4.28
N GLY A 149 3.03 -2.75 5.32
CA GLY A 149 2.50 -1.66 6.15
C GLY A 149 3.59 -0.92 6.93
N LEU A 150 4.67 -1.62 7.30
CA LEU A 150 5.84 -1.02 7.92
C LEU A 150 6.63 -0.19 6.92
N GLU A 151 6.79 -0.67 5.69
CA GLU A 151 7.45 0.09 4.62
C GLU A 151 6.69 1.37 4.29
N ARG A 152 5.35 1.29 4.12
CA ARG A 152 4.50 2.48 3.93
C ARG A 152 4.65 3.46 5.09
N ALA A 153 4.65 2.98 6.33
CA ALA A 153 4.87 3.83 7.50
C ALA A 153 6.22 4.54 7.45
N CYS A 154 7.30 3.82 7.11
CA CYS A 154 8.64 4.39 6.98
C CYS A 154 8.72 5.46 5.87
N ILE A 155 8.05 5.22 4.73
CA ILE A 155 7.97 6.20 3.63
C ILE A 155 7.23 7.46 4.09
N CYS A 156 6.05 7.33 4.71
CA CYS A 156 5.30 8.47 5.23
C CYS A 156 6.10 9.24 6.28
N PHE A 157 6.85 8.54 7.14
CA PHE A 157 7.68 9.20 8.16
C PHE A 157 8.88 9.92 7.54
N ALA A 158 9.53 9.33 6.53
CA ALA A 158 10.58 10.01 5.79
C ALA A 158 10.03 11.28 5.11
N ARG A 159 8.84 11.22 4.51
CA ARG A 159 8.15 12.37 3.93
C ARG A 159 7.82 13.44 4.99
N MET A 160 7.31 13.03 6.16
CA MET A 160 7.09 13.93 7.30
C MET A 160 8.37 14.68 7.68
N LEU A 161 9.52 14.00 7.75
CA LEU A 161 10.79 14.63 8.12
C LEU A 161 11.27 15.67 7.10
N GLN A 162 10.92 15.50 5.82
CA GLN A 162 11.20 16.49 4.77
C GLN A 162 10.31 17.74 4.89
N LEU A 163 9.05 17.55 5.32
CA LEU A 163 8.07 18.63 5.47
C LEU A 163 8.18 19.36 6.82
N ALA A 164 8.63 18.64 7.86
CA ALA A 164 8.80 19.16 9.20
C ALA A 164 9.96 20.17 9.27
N ARG A 165 10.04 20.85 10.42
CA ARG A 165 11.12 21.79 10.74
C ARG A 165 12.50 21.24 10.33
N PRO A 166 13.40 22.08 9.78
CA PRO A 166 14.73 21.62 9.40
C PRO A 166 15.48 21.16 10.66
N PHE A 167 15.92 19.90 10.65
CA PHE A 167 16.87 19.39 11.63
C PHE A 167 18.29 19.65 11.14
N SER A 168 19.15 20.13 12.03
CA SER A 168 20.54 20.48 11.68
C SER A 168 21.45 19.25 11.56
N SER A 169 21.04 18.11 12.14
CA SER A 169 21.78 16.85 12.02
C SER A 169 20.92 15.62 12.37
N ILE A 170 21.34 14.45 11.88
CA ILE A 170 20.76 13.15 12.26
C ILE A 170 20.79 12.94 13.78
N ARG A 171 21.86 13.39 14.47
CA ARG A 171 21.97 13.26 15.93
C ARG A 171 20.92 14.08 16.67
N GLU A 172 20.60 15.26 16.14
CA GLU A 172 19.51 16.10 16.66
C GLU A 172 18.17 15.39 16.53
N MET A 173 17.90 14.74 15.39
CA MET A 173 16.68 13.94 15.20
C MET A 173 16.59 12.83 16.25
N TYR A 174 17.65 12.02 16.43
CA TYR A 174 17.66 10.98 17.46
C TYR A 174 17.38 11.53 18.86
N ASN A 175 17.95 12.68 19.21
CA ASN A 175 17.69 13.33 20.48
C ASN A 175 16.24 13.79 20.60
N PHE A 176 15.67 14.39 19.56
CA PHE A 176 14.29 14.86 19.54
C PHE A 176 13.28 13.70 19.68
N PHE A 177 13.45 12.63 18.90
CA PHE A 177 12.56 11.46 18.95
C PHE A 177 12.79 10.55 20.17
N SER A 178 13.86 10.78 20.94
CA SER A 178 14.02 10.19 22.27
C SER A 178 13.26 10.93 23.38
N LYS A 179 12.70 12.11 23.10
CA LYS A 179 11.95 12.94 24.07
C LYS A 179 10.44 12.84 23.85
N GLY A 180 9.66 13.32 24.82
CA GLY A 180 8.19 13.27 24.76
C GLY A 180 7.57 14.20 23.71
N ASP A 181 8.25 15.31 23.38
CA ASP A 181 7.71 16.36 22.51
C ASP A 181 7.47 15.90 21.06
N CYS A 182 8.19 14.86 20.62
CA CYS A 182 8.00 14.29 19.28
C CYS A 182 6.58 13.78 19.02
N LYS A 183 5.81 13.44 20.08
CA LYS A 183 4.42 12.98 19.95
C LYS A 183 3.51 14.04 19.36
N LYS A 184 3.75 15.33 19.66
CA LYS A 184 2.98 16.44 19.10
C LYS A 184 3.20 16.53 17.60
N LEU A 185 4.47 16.50 17.17
CA LEU A 185 4.85 16.49 15.77
C LEU A 185 4.25 15.29 15.02
N ILE A 186 4.37 14.07 15.55
CA ILE A 186 3.80 12.87 14.93
C ILE A 186 2.28 12.99 14.78
N ASN A 187 1.61 13.62 15.74
CA ASN A 187 0.17 13.83 15.71
C ASN A 187 -0.27 14.89 14.68
N GLU A 188 0.45 16.01 14.59
CA GLU A 188 0.23 17.05 13.58
C GLU A 188 0.27 16.46 12.16
N TYR A 189 1.17 15.50 11.95
CA TYR A 189 1.37 14.81 10.68
C TYR A 189 0.57 13.49 10.54
N LYS A 190 -0.41 13.27 11.41
CA LYS A 190 -1.37 12.13 11.40
C LYS A 190 -0.74 10.73 11.51
N LEU A 191 0.52 10.58 11.93
CA LEU A 191 1.23 9.29 12.02
C LEU A 191 1.13 8.61 13.40
N THR A 192 0.26 9.10 14.29
CA THR A 192 0.11 8.56 15.66
C THR A 192 -0.26 7.08 15.69
N SER A 193 -1.18 6.64 14.81
CA SER A 193 -1.59 5.24 14.74
C SER A 193 -0.44 4.35 14.31
N ALA A 194 0.25 4.69 13.20
CA ALA A 194 1.43 3.96 12.73
C ALA A 194 2.51 3.87 13.80
N CYS A 195 2.81 5.00 14.47
CA CYS A 195 3.81 5.04 15.53
C CYS A 195 3.46 4.12 16.71
N ARG A 196 2.18 4.01 17.08
CA ARG A 196 1.73 3.19 18.22
C ARG A 196 1.64 1.71 17.86
N ASP A 197 1.15 1.41 16.67
CA ASP A 197 0.77 0.05 16.28
C ASP A 197 1.97 -0.73 15.71
N LEU A 198 2.93 -0.04 15.08
CA LEU A 198 4.09 -0.67 14.43
C LEU A 198 5.41 -0.53 15.22
N PHE A 199 5.50 0.43 16.14
CA PHE A 199 6.76 0.74 16.82
C PHE A 199 6.58 0.82 18.34
N GLN A 200 7.59 0.37 19.08
CA GLN A 200 7.58 0.46 20.54
C GLN A 200 7.81 1.91 21.00
N PHE A 201 8.73 2.62 20.33
CA PHE A 201 9.04 4.02 20.59
C PHE A 201 9.11 4.85 19.30
N PRO A 202 8.78 6.15 19.35
CA PRO A 202 9.02 7.08 18.23
C PRO A 202 10.47 7.08 17.72
N LEU A 203 11.43 6.81 18.62
CA LEU A 203 12.84 6.62 18.29
C LEU A 203 13.07 5.48 17.30
N ASP A 204 12.32 4.39 17.43
CA ASP A 204 12.42 3.22 16.56
C ASP A 204 11.89 3.57 15.17
N PHE A 205 10.78 4.31 15.13
CA PHE A 205 10.18 4.79 13.89
C PHE A 205 11.20 5.64 13.10
N LEU A 206 11.88 6.58 13.75
CA LEU A 206 12.97 7.33 13.13
C LEU A 206 14.09 6.40 12.62
N HIS A 207 14.57 5.49 13.48
CA HIS A 207 15.73 4.67 13.16
C HIS A 207 15.51 3.81 11.91
N TYR A 208 14.35 3.16 11.82
CA TYR A 208 14.03 2.29 10.68
C TYR A 208 13.64 3.06 9.42
N SER A 209 13.13 4.28 9.55
CA SER A 209 12.78 5.13 8.40
C SER A 209 14.00 5.79 7.71
N LEU A 210 15.15 5.83 8.38
CA LEU A 210 16.38 6.39 7.81
C LEU A 210 17.08 5.39 6.87
N PRO A 211 17.74 5.87 5.79
CA PRO A 211 18.66 5.07 4.99
C PRO A 211 19.74 4.42 5.85
N GLU A 212 20.17 3.21 5.50
CA GLU A 212 21.08 2.42 6.35
C GLU A 212 22.39 3.14 6.66
N GLU A 213 22.94 3.86 5.68
CA GLU A 213 24.16 4.66 5.80
C GLU A 213 24.05 5.80 6.83
N GLN A 214 22.84 6.32 7.02
CA GLN A 214 22.56 7.41 7.94
C GLN A 214 22.24 6.89 9.35
N ARG A 215 21.96 5.59 9.51
CA ARG A 215 21.59 5.00 10.81
C ARG A 215 22.77 5.02 11.77
N LYS A 216 22.59 5.71 12.90
CA LYS A 216 23.58 5.71 13.99
C LYS A 216 23.32 4.56 14.96
N ASN A 217 23.62 3.32 14.52
CA ASN A 217 23.31 2.08 15.25
C ASN A 217 23.71 2.08 16.73
N CYS A 218 24.97 2.40 17.04
CA CYS A 218 25.45 2.44 18.43
C CYS A 218 24.73 3.52 19.25
N TYR A 219 24.50 4.69 18.65
CA TYR A 219 23.81 5.80 19.32
C TYR A 219 22.35 5.47 19.62
N TYR A 220 21.66 4.95 18.61
CA TYR A 220 20.29 4.44 18.72
C TYR A 220 20.15 3.40 19.83
N LYS A 221 21.01 2.36 19.86
CA LYS A 221 21.00 1.33 20.91
C LYS A 221 21.15 1.94 22.31
N SER A 222 22.05 2.90 22.47
CA SER A 222 22.26 3.58 23.75
C SER A 222 21.03 4.39 24.21
N LEU A 223 20.36 5.10 23.30
CA LEU A 223 19.16 5.88 23.61
C LEU A 223 17.96 4.97 23.87
N ARG A 224 17.77 3.92 23.06
CA ARG A 224 16.70 2.93 23.24
C ARG A 224 16.82 2.23 24.58
N TYR A 225 18.02 1.83 25.00
CA TYR A 225 18.25 1.24 26.34
C TYR A 225 17.82 2.18 27.47
N LYS A 226 18.17 3.48 27.39
CA LYS A 226 17.74 4.49 28.36
C LYS A 226 16.22 4.61 28.43
N LEU A 227 15.53 4.63 27.28
CA LEU A 227 14.06 4.69 27.20
C LEU A 227 13.39 3.48 27.83
N VAL A 228 13.88 2.28 27.53
CA VAL A 228 13.35 1.03 28.10
C VAL A 228 13.50 1.06 29.63
N ARG A 229 14.69 1.42 30.13
CA ARG A 229 14.93 1.54 31.58
C ARG A 229 14.00 2.55 32.25
N GLN A 230 13.83 3.74 31.66
CA GLN A 230 12.93 4.77 32.19
C GLN A 230 11.47 4.30 32.24
N ASN A 231 11.00 3.61 31.20
CA ASN A 231 9.63 3.08 31.17
C ASN A 231 9.43 1.95 32.18
N PHE A 232 10.42 1.07 32.36
CA PHE A 232 10.38 0.04 33.39
C PHE A 232 10.28 0.65 34.79
N SER A 233 11.14 1.63 35.13
CA SER A 233 11.08 2.33 36.41
C SER A 233 9.74 3.05 36.64
N ARG A 234 9.17 3.68 35.62
CA ARG A 234 7.84 4.31 35.71
C ARG A 234 6.74 3.28 36.02
N ARG A 235 6.77 2.12 35.36
CA ARG A 235 5.79 1.04 35.58
C ARG A 235 5.88 0.49 37.00
N LEU A 236 7.08 0.29 37.52
CA LEU A 236 7.28 -0.13 38.91
C LEU A 236 6.70 0.87 39.91
N ASN A 237 6.99 2.17 39.73
CA ASN A 237 6.47 3.22 40.61
C ASN A 237 4.93 3.29 40.58
N ILE A 238 4.30 3.09 39.42
CA ILE A 238 2.83 3.05 39.29
C ILE A 238 2.26 1.81 39.98
N ALA A 239 2.88 0.63 39.80
CA ALA A 239 2.44 -0.61 40.43
C ALA A 239 2.50 -0.52 41.96
N GLN A 240 3.58 0.04 42.50
CA GLN A 240 3.72 0.29 43.94
C GLN A 240 2.62 1.25 44.43
N LYS A 241 2.38 2.36 43.72
CA LYS A 241 1.33 3.33 44.09
C LYS A 241 -0.07 2.71 44.09
N ASN A 242 -0.37 1.84 43.13
CA ASN A 242 -1.67 1.18 43.04
C ASN A 242 -1.90 0.13 44.15
N GLN A 243 -0.84 -0.55 44.61
CA GLN A 243 -0.90 -1.48 45.75
C GLN A 243 -1.20 -0.76 47.07
N PHE A 244 -0.64 0.44 47.28
CA PHE A 244 -0.95 1.27 48.45
C PHE A 244 -2.40 1.78 48.47
N ILE A 245 -2.97 2.10 47.31
CA ILE A 245 -4.36 2.59 47.20
C ILE A 245 -5.40 1.48 47.42
N SER A 246 -5.05 0.22 47.15
CA SER A 246 -5.97 -0.93 47.31
C SER A 246 -5.85 -1.64 48.66
N THR A 247 -4.94 -1.19 49.53
CA THR A 247 -4.78 -1.65 50.92
C THR A 247 -5.24 -0.61 51.96
N THR A 248 -5.82 0.51 51.50
CA THR A 248 -6.48 1.54 52.32
C THR A 248 -7.97 1.52 52.03
#